data_AF-A0AAD7BT75-F1
#
_entry.id   AF-A0AAD7BT75-F1
#
_cell.length_a   1.000
_cell.length_b   1.000
_cell.length_c   1.000
_cell.angle_alpha   90.00
_cell.angle_beta   90.00
_cell.angle_gamma   90.00
#
_symmetry.space_group_name_H-M   'P 1'
#
loop_
_entity.id
_entity.type
_entity.pdbx_description
1 polymer ?
#
loop_
_entity_poly.entity_id
_entity_poly.type
_entity_poly.pdbx_seq_one_letter_code
_entity_poly.pdbx_strand_id
1 'polypeptide(L)'
;MFPRLLTTFALLLTTVALLSLSTSAARYPSYGTLQTTKSSGVLNVAINNTHSPINLFDQFVQSDLANLIETLQVNDTDVRVVVFSSANPKFFLAHIDINYFLPGYESPLPVFDVSIPELTFPVALLWNITQLPQATIAVIEGRARGIGNEFLMSCDMRFASKSPSVLLSQLETSFGGNPGSGGSMYLAHEIGRGRTFEYVVSSTDIDAVTADRIGWINRAFDTSRELHSYVQGLAARIALFPAAGIAGTKQGINAASRPPLEVIIQDAQKVIETLGASPAVQAFSKKFLAATHNQTVGPFELNYGEKLVEL
;
A
#
# COMPACT_ATOMS: atom_id res chain seq x y z
N MET A 1 4.66 -91.28 -1.58
CA MET A 1 4.09 -89.92 -1.72
C MET A 1 4.88 -89.22 -2.82
N PHE A 2 4.46 -89.49 -4.05
CA PHE A 2 4.98 -88.99 -5.33
C PHE A 2 4.04 -87.82 -5.77
N PRO A 3 4.32 -87.03 -6.83
CA PRO A 3 5.49 -86.19 -7.11
C PRO A 3 5.11 -84.90 -7.93
N ARG A 4 6.11 -84.17 -8.49
CA ARG A 4 6.03 -83.34 -9.73
C ARG A 4 5.20 -82.03 -9.65
N LEU A 5 5.36 -80.98 -10.45
CA LEU A 5 6.24 -80.58 -11.57
C LEU A 5 6.15 -79.02 -11.71
N LEU A 6 7.13 -78.45 -12.42
CA LEU A 6 7.17 -77.14 -13.08
C LEU A 6 5.85 -76.37 -13.32
N THR A 7 5.87 -75.03 -13.12
CA THR A 7 5.50 -74.05 -14.17
C THR A 7 5.92 -72.60 -13.88
N THR A 8 6.31 -71.93 -14.97
CA THR A 8 6.67 -70.53 -15.25
C THR A 8 5.44 -69.58 -15.25
N PHE A 9 5.68 -68.25 -15.37
CA PHE A 9 4.74 -67.09 -15.51
C PHE A 9 4.20 -66.52 -14.16
N ALA A 10 4.08 -65.20 -13.88
CA ALA A 10 4.03 -63.99 -14.68
C ALA A 10 4.16 -62.69 -13.83
N LEU A 11 4.54 -61.61 -14.51
CA LEU A 11 4.03 -60.21 -14.40
C LEU A 11 4.34 -59.32 -13.19
N LEU A 12 4.96 -58.18 -13.54
CA LEU A 12 4.67 -56.80 -13.09
C LEU A 12 4.63 -56.54 -11.57
N LEU A 13 5.73 -56.01 -11.02
CA LEU A 13 5.62 -55.02 -9.95
C LEU A 13 5.98 -53.64 -10.49
N THR A 14 4.93 -52.83 -10.49
CA THR A 14 4.79 -51.45 -10.91
C THR A 14 5.74 -50.50 -10.19
N THR A 15 6.44 -49.70 -10.99
CA THR A 15 7.01 -48.41 -10.59
C THR A 15 5.90 -47.49 -10.10
N VAL A 16 5.85 -47.22 -8.80
CA VAL A 16 5.04 -46.12 -8.25
C VAL A 16 5.78 -44.82 -8.59
N ALA A 17 5.34 -44.16 -9.65
CA ALA A 17 5.75 -42.80 -9.95
C ALA A 17 5.28 -41.89 -8.80
N LEU A 18 6.22 -41.26 -8.10
CA LEU A 18 5.92 -40.08 -7.31
C LEU A 18 5.46 -38.99 -8.28
N LEU A 19 4.15 -38.80 -8.38
CA LEU A 19 3.57 -37.57 -8.90
C LEU A 19 3.95 -36.45 -7.94
N SER A 20 5.07 -35.80 -8.20
CA SER A 20 5.27 -34.43 -7.75
C SER A 20 4.13 -33.60 -8.33
N LEU A 21 3.15 -33.25 -7.49
CA LEU A 21 2.25 -32.15 -7.77
C LEU A 21 3.12 -30.89 -7.79
N SER A 22 3.76 -30.64 -8.93
CA SER A 22 4.16 -29.29 -9.30
C SER A 22 2.85 -28.53 -9.46
N THR A 23 2.39 -27.90 -8.37
CA THR A 23 1.47 -26.79 -8.50
C THR A 23 2.16 -25.80 -9.41
N SER A 24 1.72 -25.76 -10.67
CA SER A 24 2.00 -24.66 -11.58
C SER A 24 1.50 -23.41 -10.87
N ALA A 25 2.39 -22.73 -10.14
CA ALA A 25 2.14 -21.38 -9.70
C ALA A 25 2.00 -20.59 -10.99
N ALA A 26 0.76 -20.28 -11.38
CA ALA A 26 0.52 -19.34 -12.45
C ALA A 26 1.35 -18.09 -12.13
N ARG A 27 2.30 -17.78 -13.01
CA ARG A 27 3.22 -16.67 -12.80
C ARG A 27 2.36 -15.41 -12.78
N TYR A 28 2.27 -14.78 -11.61
CA TYR A 28 1.55 -13.51 -11.46
C TYR A 28 2.15 -12.49 -12.44
N PRO A 29 1.37 -11.53 -12.98
CA PRO A 29 1.93 -10.54 -13.89
C PRO A 29 3.19 -9.88 -13.33
N SER A 30 4.17 -9.67 -14.20
CA SER A 30 5.38 -8.94 -13.84
C SER A 30 5.09 -7.46 -13.94
N TYR A 31 5.42 -6.73 -12.89
CA TYR A 31 5.32 -5.28 -12.82
C TYR A 31 6.72 -4.67 -12.80
N GLY A 32 6.87 -3.41 -13.21
CA GLY A 32 8.15 -2.72 -13.16
C GLY A 32 8.56 -2.36 -11.72
N THR A 33 7.58 -2.01 -10.89
CA THR A 33 7.75 -1.44 -9.56
C THR A 33 7.15 -2.30 -8.44
N LEU A 34 6.53 -3.44 -8.76
CA LEU A 34 5.94 -4.35 -7.78
C LEU A 34 6.54 -5.76 -7.90
N GLN A 35 7.00 -6.29 -6.77
CA GLN A 35 7.42 -7.70 -6.66
C GLN A 35 6.28 -8.51 -6.06
N THR A 36 5.79 -9.51 -6.79
CA THR A 36 4.60 -10.27 -6.39
C THR A 36 4.93 -11.75 -6.14
N THR A 37 4.39 -12.31 -5.06
CA THR A 37 4.42 -13.76 -4.80
C THR A 37 3.06 -14.23 -4.31
N LYS A 38 2.45 -15.18 -5.04
CA LYS A 38 1.14 -15.78 -4.70
C LYS A 38 1.34 -17.19 -4.14
N SER A 39 0.74 -17.47 -2.99
CA SER A 39 0.72 -18.81 -2.40
C SER A 39 -0.52 -18.99 -1.54
N SER A 40 -1.23 -20.11 -1.70
CA SER A 40 -2.35 -20.51 -0.82
C SER A 40 -3.40 -19.42 -0.58
N GLY A 41 -3.82 -18.72 -1.64
CA GLY A 41 -4.82 -17.64 -1.56
C GLY A 41 -4.30 -16.32 -0.99
N VAL A 42 -3.00 -16.20 -0.68
CA VAL A 42 -2.35 -14.96 -0.25
C VAL A 42 -1.45 -14.43 -1.37
N LEU A 43 -1.60 -13.16 -1.71
CA LEU A 43 -0.71 -12.44 -2.62
C LEU A 43 0.14 -11.45 -1.81
N ASN A 44 1.44 -11.66 -1.74
CA ASN A 44 2.37 -10.67 -1.21
C ASN A 44 2.80 -9.74 -2.34
N VAL A 45 2.73 -8.44 -2.10
CA VAL A 45 3.10 -7.37 -3.03
C VAL A 45 4.09 -6.46 -2.32
N ALA A 46 5.37 -6.54 -2.68
CA ALA A 46 6.39 -5.63 -2.21
C ALA A 46 6.60 -4.51 -3.23
N ILE A 47 6.37 -3.27 -2.81
CA ILE A 47 6.66 -2.09 -3.63
C ILE A 47 8.18 -1.93 -3.69
N ASN A 48 8.70 -1.94 -4.91
CA ASN A 48 10.11 -1.84 -5.23
C ASN A 48 10.29 -0.88 -6.41
N ASN A 49 10.08 0.41 -6.18
CA ASN A 49 10.23 1.42 -7.21
C ASN A 49 11.73 1.69 -7.48
N THR A 50 12.29 1.08 -8.52
CA THR A 50 13.69 1.32 -8.93
C THR A 50 13.91 2.67 -9.60
N HIS A 51 12.85 3.40 -9.93
CA HIS A 51 12.94 4.77 -10.48
C HIS A 51 13.14 5.83 -9.38
N SER A 52 12.96 5.46 -8.11
CA SER A 52 13.07 6.39 -6.98
C SER A 52 13.91 5.80 -5.84
N PRO A 53 14.89 6.55 -5.30
CA PRO A 53 15.68 6.08 -4.17
C PRO A 53 14.89 6.03 -2.84
N ILE A 54 13.73 6.69 -2.78
CA ILE A 54 12.87 6.79 -1.58
C ILE A 54 11.50 6.15 -1.76
N ASN A 55 11.31 5.35 -2.82
CA ASN A 55 10.02 4.71 -3.13
C ASN A 55 8.88 5.74 -3.29
N LEU A 56 9.08 6.74 -4.15
CA LEU A 56 8.04 7.71 -4.50
C LEU A 56 6.80 7.01 -5.08
N PHE A 57 5.64 7.59 -4.81
CA PHE A 57 4.37 7.24 -5.46
C PHE A 57 4.24 7.98 -6.80
N ASP A 58 5.12 7.63 -7.73
CA ASP A 58 5.21 8.23 -9.06
C ASP A 58 4.30 7.52 -10.08
N GLN A 59 4.41 7.93 -11.35
CA GLN A 59 3.63 7.34 -12.43
C GLN A 59 3.84 5.83 -12.62
N PHE A 60 5.02 5.30 -12.31
CA PHE A 60 5.37 3.91 -12.55
C PHE A 60 4.67 3.03 -11.52
N VAL A 61 4.75 3.43 -10.25
CA VAL A 61 4.02 2.78 -9.15
C VAL A 61 2.51 2.86 -9.39
N GLN A 62 2.00 4.02 -9.79
CA GLN A 62 0.58 4.20 -10.08
C GLN A 62 0.08 3.30 -11.21
N SER A 63 0.82 3.22 -12.32
CA SER A 63 0.46 2.39 -13.46
C SER A 63 0.45 0.91 -13.10
N ASP A 64 1.50 0.43 -12.41
CA ASP A 64 1.57 -0.96 -11.98
C ASP A 64 0.49 -1.33 -10.96
N LEU A 65 0.18 -0.44 -10.01
CA LEU A 65 -0.91 -0.63 -9.06
C LEU A 65 -2.28 -0.66 -9.75
N ALA A 66 -2.51 0.19 -10.76
CA ALA A 66 -3.77 0.18 -11.52
C ALA A 66 -3.98 -1.18 -12.20
N ASN A 67 -2.95 -1.69 -12.88
CA ASN A 67 -2.96 -3.00 -13.53
C ASN A 67 -3.15 -4.14 -12.51
N LEU A 68 -2.51 -4.04 -11.34
CA LEU A 68 -2.68 -5.02 -10.24
C LEU A 68 -4.12 -5.03 -9.73
N ILE A 69 -4.69 -3.87 -9.48
CA ILE A 69 -6.06 -3.73 -8.95
C ILE A 69 -7.07 -4.27 -9.95
N GLU A 70 -6.94 -3.94 -11.24
CA GLU A 70 -7.80 -4.51 -12.29
C GLU A 70 -7.71 -6.05 -12.32
N THR A 71 -6.49 -6.59 -12.21
CA THR A 71 -6.25 -8.04 -12.14
C THR A 71 -6.96 -8.66 -10.94
N LEU A 72 -6.87 -8.04 -9.75
CA LEU A 72 -7.50 -8.52 -8.53
C LEU A 72 -9.03 -8.40 -8.54
N GLN A 73 -9.58 -7.40 -9.22
CA GLN A 73 -11.03 -7.17 -9.30
C GLN A 73 -11.71 -8.10 -10.30
N VAL A 74 -11.09 -8.32 -11.46
CA VAL A 74 -11.74 -8.97 -12.60
C VAL A 74 -11.22 -10.39 -12.84
N ASN A 75 -9.93 -10.62 -12.64
CA ASN A 75 -9.23 -11.76 -13.25
C ASN A 75 -8.73 -12.82 -12.25
N ASP A 76 -8.61 -12.52 -10.95
CA ASP A 76 -8.08 -13.47 -9.96
C ASP A 76 -9.03 -13.70 -8.78
N THR A 77 -9.88 -14.71 -8.93
CA THR A 77 -10.82 -15.16 -7.89
C THR A 77 -10.21 -16.16 -6.91
N ASP A 78 -8.92 -16.46 -6.98
CA ASP A 78 -8.22 -17.36 -6.05
C ASP A 78 -7.56 -16.60 -4.89
N VAL A 79 -7.21 -15.33 -5.08
CA VAL A 79 -6.67 -14.50 -4.01
C VAL A 79 -7.77 -14.13 -3.01
N ARG A 80 -7.47 -14.26 -1.74
CA ARG A 80 -8.33 -13.91 -0.58
C ARG A 80 -7.75 -12.75 0.22
N VAL A 81 -6.42 -12.66 0.26
CA VAL A 81 -5.68 -11.67 1.03
C VAL A 81 -4.57 -11.10 0.17
N VAL A 82 -4.41 -9.78 0.18
CA VAL A 82 -3.28 -9.06 -0.40
C VAL A 82 -2.47 -8.43 0.73
N VAL A 83 -1.19 -8.74 0.79
CA VAL A 83 -0.25 -8.18 1.78
C VAL A 83 0.68 -7.22 1.07
N PHE A 84 0.51 -5.92 1.32
CA PHE A 84 1.38 -4.87 0.82
C PHE A 84 2.55 -4.65 1.77
N SER A 85 3.75 -4.55 1.21
CA SER A 85 5.00 -4.25 1.91
C SER A 85 5.91 -3.40 1.02
N SER A 86 7.08 -3.04 1.51
CA SER A 86 8.10 -2.36 0.70
C SER A 86 9.39 -3.17 0.68
N ALA A 87 10.03 -3.22 -0.49
CA ALA A 87 11.38 -3.75 -0.63
C ALA A 87 12.45 -2.71 -0.24
N ASN A 88 12.07 -1.44 -0.09
CA ASN A 88 12.97 -0.39 0.39
C ASN A 88 13.05 -0.41 1.93
N PRO A 89 14.25 -0.55 2.52
CA PRO A 89 14.41 -0.73 3.97
C PRO A 89 14.17 0.55 4.80
N LYS A 90 13.99 1.70 4.16
CA LYS A 90 13.82 3.00 4.84
C LYS A 90 12.46 3.64 4.61
N PHE A 91 11.82 3.32 3.49
CA PHE A 91 10.57 3.94 3.03
C PHE A 91 9.57 2.86 2.64
N PHE A 92 8.36 2.92 3.20
CA PHE A 92 7.24 2.17 2.64
C PHE A 92 6.81 2.81 1.31
N LEU A 93 6.41 4.08 1.37
CA LEU A 93 6.17 4.97 0.23
C LEU A 93 6.42 6.39 0.75
N ALA A 94 7.46 7.08 0.28
CA ALA A 94 7.84 8.36 0.89
C ALA A 94 6.71 9.40 0.81
N HIS A 95 6.29 9.71 -0.42
CA HIS A 95 5.19 10.62 -0.77
C HIS A 95 5.04 10.63 -2.31
N ILE A 96 4.13 11.46 -2.84
CA ILE A 96 4.00 11.72 -4.27
C ILE A 96 5.25 12.48 -4.78
N ASP A 97 5.58 12.35 -6.07
CA ASP A 97 6.65 13.15 -6.67
C ASP A 97 6.29 14.65 -6.63
N ILE A 98 7.03 15.41 -5.82
CA ILE A 98 6.86 16.86 -5.62
C ILE A 98 7.18 17.65 -6.89
N ASN A 99 7.91 17.08 -7.85
CA ASN A 99 8.13 17.73 -9.14
C ASN A 99 6.82 17.96 -9.90
N TYR A 100 5.76 17.18 -9.64
CA TYR A 100 4.43 17.40 -10.22
C TYR A 100 3.81 18.76 -9.84
N PHE A 101 4.32 19.43 -8.81
CA PHE A 101 3.83 20.73 -8.35
C PHE A 101 4.65 21.91 -8.90
N LEU A 102 5.62 21.66 -9.78
CA LEU A 102 6.40 22.72 -10.42
C LEU A 102 5.81 23.10 -11.79
N PRO A 103 5.85 24.40 -12.16
CA PRO A 103 5.48 24.83 -13.50
C PRO A 103 6.31 24.14 -14.57
N GLY A 104 5.66 23.66 -15.63
CA GLY A 104 6.32 23.04 -16.78
C GLY A 104 6.71 21.57 -16.58
N TYR A 105 6.32 20.94 -15.48
CA TYR A 105 6.43 19.50 -15.33
C TYR A 105 5.20 18.82 -15.94
N GLU A 106 5.38 18.10 -17.05
CA GLU A 106 4.32 17.28 -17.65
C GLU A 106 4.31 15.92 -16.97
N SER A 107 3.28 15.62 -16.19
CA SER A 107 3.06 14.26 -15.71
C SER A 107 2.69 13.38 -16.91
N PRO A 108 3.32 12.20 -17.08
CA PRO A 108 2.94 11.24 -18.12
C PRO A 108 1.63 10.51 -17.80
N LEU A 109 1.07 10.72 -16.60
CA LEU A 109 -0.29 10.30 -16.24
C LEU A 109 -1.31 11.34 -16.71
N PRO A 110 -2.59 10.96 -16.93
CA PRO A 110 -3.62 11.94 -17.25
C PRO A 110 -3.55 13.12 -16.29
N VAL A 111 -3.59 14.33 -16.86
CA VAL A 111 -3.68 15.58 -16.10
C VAL A 111 -4.76 15.41 -15.04
N PHE A 112 -4.50 15.96 -13.86
CA PHE A 112 -5.40 16.06 -12.71
C PHE A 112 -6.83 16.54 -13.10
N ASP A 113 -7.63 15.66 -13.71
CA ASP A 113 -8.95 15.96 -14.25
C ASP A 113 -10.01 15.26 -13.42
N VAL A 114 -10.46 15.99 -12.41
CA VAL A 114 -11.54 15.64 -11.49
C VAL A 114 -12.90 15.49 -12.16
N SER A 115 -13.06 15.92 -13.42
CA SER A 115 -14.28 15.73 -14.18
C SER A 115 -14.41 14.32 -14.76
N ILE A 116 -13.34 13.49 -14.66
CA ILE A 116 -13.32 12.09 -15.08
C ILE A 116 -12.89 11.20 -13.90
N PRO A 117 -13.78 10.97 -12.90
CA PRO A 117 -13.46 10.20 -11.70
C PRO A 117 -13.01 8.76 -11.97
N GLU A 118 -13.32 8.23 -13.16
CA GLU A 118 -12.92 6.89 -13.60
C GLU A 118 -11.48 6.79 -14.12
N LEU A 119 -10.81 7.93 -14.37
CA LEU A 119 -9.41 7.94 -14.81
C LEU A 119 -8.45 7.89 -13.63
N THR A 120 -7.29 7.28 -13.87
CA THR A 120 -6.18 6.95 -12.97
C THR A 120 -5.58 8.16 -12.26
N PHE A 121 -6.35 8.72 -11.34
CA PHE A 121 -5.92 9.68 -10.35
C PHE A 121 -5.50 8.91 -9.09
N PRO A 122 -4.43 9.32 -8.37
CA PRO A 122 -4.02 8.65 -7.14
C PRO A 122 -5.19 8.39 -6.16
N VAL A 123 -6.15 9.30 -6.09
CA VAL A 123 -7.35 9.15 -5.25
C VAL A 123 -8.25 8.01 -5.72
N ALA A 124 -8.51 7.89 -7.03
CA ALA A 124 -9.29 6.78 -7.58
C ALA A 124 -8.57 5.45 -7.36
N LEU A 125 -7.24 5.45 -7.49
CA LEU A 125 -6.42 4.28 -7.24
C LEU A 125 -6.51 3.80 -5.78
N LEU A 126 -6.34 4.71 -4.82
CA LEU A 126 -6.47 4.39 -3.40
C LEU A 126 -7.91 4.01 -3.04
N TRP A 127 -8.91 4.68 -3.62
CA TRP A 127 -10.31 4.28 -3.47
C TRP A 127 -10.54 2.85 -3.95
N ASN A 128 -10.00 2.47 -5.10
CA ASN A 128 -10.16 1.12 -5.64
C ASN A 128 -9.52 0.05 -4.75
N ILE A 129 -8.43 0.35 -4.02
CA ILE A 129 -7.87 -0.55 -2.99
C ILE A 129 -8.92 -0.81 -1.89
N THR A 130 -9.63 0.22 -1.44
CA THR A 130 -10.72 0.04 -0.45
C THR A 130 -11.90 -0.76 -0.98
N GLN A 131 -12.02 -0.90 -2.31
CA GLN A 131 -13.07 -1.66 -2.99
C GLN A 131 -12.66 -3.07 -3.39
N LEU A 132 -11.40 -3.46 -3.20
CA LEU A 132 -10.96 -4.82 -3.47
C LEU A 132 -11.80 -5.82 -2.67
N PRO A 133 -12.31 -6.90 -3.30
CA PRO A 133 -13.06 -7.94 -2.60
C PRO A 133 -12.17 -8.77 -1.64
N GLN A 134 -10.85 -8.72 -1.82
CA GLN A 134 -9.87 -9.33 -0.93
C GLN A 134 -9.65 -8.47 0.32
N ALA A 135 -9.23 -9.12 1.40
CA ALA A 135 -8.70 -8.42 2.57
C ALA A 135 -7.32 -7.84 2.25
N THR A 136 -7.07 -6.58 2.59
CA THR A 136 -5.79 -5.90 2.34
C THR A 136 -5.06 -5.62 3.66
N ILE A 137 -3.79 -6.00 3.74
CA ILE A 137 -2.95 -5.82 4.92
C ILE A 137 -1.69 -5.07 4.51
N ALA A 138 -1.35 -3.99 5.21
CA ALA A 138 -0.08 -3.29 5.06
C ALA A 138 0.91 -3.67 6.16
N VAL A 139 2.13 -4.03 5.75
CA VAL A 139 3.29 -4.34 6.62
C VAL A 139 4.27 -3.17 6.55
N ILE A 140 4.40 -2.44 7.66
CA ILE A 140 5.09 -1.15 7.70
C ILE A 140 6.43 -1.29 8.43
N GLU A 141 7.52 -1.11 7.68
CA GLU A 141 8.90 -1.15 8.21
C GLU A 141 9.72 0.09 7.82
N GLY A 142 9.11 1.02 7.10
CA GLY A 142 9.72 2.27 6.66
C GLY A 142 8.73 3.43 6.70
N ARG A 143 9.24 4.64 6.39
CA ARG A 143 8.47 5.89 6.36
C ARG A 143 7.33 5.82 5.36
N ALA A 144 6.15 6.29 5.76
CA ALA A 144 5.01 6.48 4.88
C ALA A 144 4.40 7.85 5.15
N ARG A 145 4.51 8.77 4.20
CA ARG A 145 3.99 10.13 4.40
C ARG A 145 3.10 10.58 3.25
N GLY A 146 2.19 11.51 3.57
CA GLY A 146 1.22 12.04 2.62
C GLY A 146 0.47 10.90 1.93
N ILE A 147 0.51 10.86 0.60
CA ILE A 147 -0.11 9.77 -0.15
C ILE A 147 0.38 8.35 0.20
N GLY A 148 1.61 8.22 0.70
CA GLY A 148 2.10 6.95 1.23
C GLY A 148 1.34 6.51 2.49
N ASN A 149 1.00 7.47 3.38
CA ASN A 149 0.11 7.21 4.51
C ASN A 149 -1.34 7.00 4.06
N GLU A 150 -1.81 7.74 3.05
CA GLU A 150 -3.14 7.51 2.46
C GLU A 150 -3.26 6.10 1.86
N PHE A 151 -2.21 5.60 1.22
CA PHE A 151 -2.16 4.21 0.76
C PHE A 151 -2.34 3.23 1.91
N LEU A 152 -1.64 3.44 3.04
CA LEU A 152 -1.81 2.59 4.22
C LEU A 152 -3.25 2.60 4.74
N MET A 153 -3.89 3.77 4.77
CA MET A 153 -5.28 3.90 5.23
C MET A 153 -6.30 3.32 4.25
N SER A 154 -5.94 3.21 2.97
CA SER A 154 -6.76 2.49 2.00
C SER A 154 -6.73 0.95 2.20
N CYS A 155 -5.77 0.44 2.99
CA CYS A 155 -5.73 -0.96 3.38
C CYS A 155 -6.65 -1.23 4.58
N ASP A 156 -7.24 -2.43 4.64
CA ASP A 156 -8.16 -2.83 5.72
C ASP A 156 -7.46 -2.93 7.08
N MET A 157 -6.18 -3.31 7.07
CA MET A 157 -5.36 -3.50 8.28
C MET A 157 -3.94 -3.00 8.07
N ARG A 158 -3.35 -2.42 9.11
CA ARG A 158 -1.99 -1.86 9.15
C ARG A 158 -1.23 -2.40 10.36
N PHE A 159 -0.10 -3.04 10.12
CA PHE A 159 0.77 -3.55 11.17
C PHE A 159 2.19 -3.04 10.94
N ALA A 160 2.84 -2.58 12.01
CA ALA A 160 4.16 -1.96 11.91
C ALA A 160 5.19 -2.64 12.81
N SER A 161 6.46 -2.53 12.45
CA SER A 161 7.54 -2.75 13.42
C SER A 161 7.78 -1.48 14.23
N LYS A 162 8.30 -1.61 15.45
CA LYS A 162 8.78 -0.46 16.26
C LYS A 162 10.15 0.05 15.80
N SER A 163 10.57 -0.30 14.58
CA SER A 163 11.79 0.21 13.98
C SER A 163 11.75 1.75 13.95
N PRO A 164 12.89 2.43 14.23
CA PRO A 164 12.99 3.88 14.08
C PRO A 164 12.83 4.33 12.61
N SER A 165 12.83 3.39 11.65
CA SER A 165 12.48 3.71 10.27
C SER A 165 10.99 3.90 10.03
N VAL A 166 10.11 3.47 10.95
CA VAL A 166 8.67 3.67 10.81
C VAL A 166 8.30 5.04 11.34
N LEU A 167 8.01 5.94 10.41
CA LEU A 167 7.45 7.26 10.67
C LEU A 167 6.24 7.47 9.75
N LEU A 168 5.11 7.86 10.33
CA LEU A 168 3.86 8.14 9.61
C LEU A 168 3.55 9.64 9.70
N SER A 169 3.10 10.24 8.61
CA SER A 169 2.72 11.67 8.59
C SER A 169 1.74 11.99 7.46
N GLN A 170 0.95 13.03 7.66
CA GLN A 170 0.25 13.74 6.60
C GLN A 170 0.93 15.09 6.38
N LEU A 171 1.70 15.20 5.31
CA LEU A 171 2.61 16.31 5.07
C LEU A 171 2.00 17.42 4.20
N GLU A 172 0.82 17.20 3.62
CA GLU A 172 0.24 18.05 2.59
C GLU A 172 0.00 19.48 3.07
N THR A 173 -0.33 19.68 4.34
CA THR A 173 -0.59 21.01 4.90
C THR A 173 0.64 21.91 4.93
N SER A 174 1.84 21.37 5.14
CA SER A 174 3.06 22.19 5.05
C SER A 174 3.36 22.68 3.63
N PHE A 175 2.90 21.93 2.61
CA PHE A 175 2.98 22.34 1.20
C PHE A 175 1.89 23.34 0.83
N GLY A 176 0.98 23.68 1.75
CA GLY A 176 -0.15 24.56 1.53
C GLY A 176 -1.39 23.87 0.95
N GLY A 177 -1.41 22.53 0.92
CA GLY A 177 -2.55 21.72 0.47
C GLY A 177 -3.27 21.00 1.61
N ASN A 178 -4.19 20.10 1.22
CA ASN A 178 -4.87 19.16 2.11
C ASN A 178 -4.61 17.71 1.65
N PRO A 179 -4.77 16.69 2.52
CA PRO A 179 -4.69 15.28 2.12
C PRO A 179 -5.81 14.94 1.11
N GLY A 180 -5.43 14.76 -0.15
CA GLY A 180 -6.38 14.69 -1.27
C GLY A 180 -7.07 13.34 -1.47
N SER A 181 -6.58 12.27 -0.86
CA SER A 181 -7.09 10.90 -1.08
C SER A 181 -7.90 10.38 0.10
N GLY A 182 -8.53 11.30 0.85
CA GLY A 182 -9.36 11.00 2.01
C GLY A 182 -8.56 10.83 3.30
N GLY A 183 -7.26 11.11 3.30
CA GLY A 183 -6.41 10.78 4.42
C GLY A 183 -6.76 11.47 5.74
N SER A 184 -7.19 12.72 5.67
CA SER A 184 -7.71 13.45 6.84
C SER A 184 -9.00 12.84 7.37
N MET A 185 -9.85 12.31 6.49
CA MET A 185 -11.16 11.77 6.81
C MET A 185 -11.07 10.40 7.48
N TYR A 186 -10.22 9.52 6.94
CA TYR A 186 -9.91 8.23 7.59
C TYR A 186 -9.34 8.44 8.99
N LEU A 187 -8.36 9.34 9.14
CA LEU A 187 -7.80 9.65 10.45
C LEU A 187 -8.84 10.22 11.42
N ALA A 188 -9.73 11.10 10.95
CA ALA A 188 -10.77 11.66 11.81
C ALA A 188 -11.68 10.57 12.41
N HIS A 189 -11.92 9.49 11.65
CA HIS A 189 -12.66 8.33 12.13
C HIS A 189 -11.83 7.46 13.08
N GLU A 190 -10.54 7.25 12.78
CA GLU A 190 -9.67 6.32 13.52
C GLU A 190 -9.14 6.89 14.84
N ILE A 191 -8.64 8.12 14.83
CA ILE A 191 -7.95 8.74 15.97
C ILE A 191 -8.71 9.94 16.57
N GLY A 192 -9.83 10.31 15.96
CA GLY A 192 -10.70 11.40 16.40
C GLY A 192 -10.21 12.78 15.97
N ARG A 193 -11.17 13.70 15.77
CA ARG A 193 -10.96 15.05 15.21
C ARG A 193 -9.76 15.82 15.79
N GLY A 194 -9.61 15.83 17.12
CA GLY A 194 -8.58 16.63 17.79
C GLY A 194 -7.16 16.19 17.40
N ARG A 195 -6.89 14.88 17.50
CA ARG A 195 -5.59 14.30 17.12
C ARG A 195 -5.36 14.38 15.63
N THR A 196 -6.39 14.16 14.82
CA THR A 196 -6.28 14.36 13.37
C THR A 196 -5.82 15.76 13.03
N PHE A 197 -6.45 16.78 13.62
CA PHE A 197 -6.07 18.17 13.35
C PHE A 197 -4.66 18.47 13.85
N GLU A 198 -4.27 17.98 15.02
CA GLU A 198 -2.91 18.09 15.56
C GLU A 198 -1.87 17.54 14.57
N TYR A 199 -1.99 16.30 14.13
CA TYR A 199 -0.97 15.67 13.29
C TYR A 199 -1.01 16.13 11.82
N VAL A 200 -2.20 16.32 11.25
CA VAL A 200 -2.33 16.71 9.84
C VAL A 200 -1.87 18.15 9.63
N VAL A 201 -2.32 19.10 10.47
CA VAL A 201 -2.00 20.52 10.28
C VAL A 201 -0.56 20.85 10.66
N SER A 202 0.01 20.14 11.64
CA SER A 202 1.43 20.30 11.99
C SER A 202 2.37 19.55 11.03
N SER A 203 1.85 18.62 10.22
CA SER A 203 2.63 17.72 9.37
C SER A 203 3.71 16.93 10.13
N THR A 204 3.46 16.64 11.42
CA THR A 204 4.39 15.96 12.31
C THR A 204 4.53 14.47 11.96
N ASP A 205 5.76 13.96 12.02
CA ASP A 205 6.04 12.53 11.98
C ASP A 205 5.67 11.88 13.32
N ILE A 206 4.97 10.75 13.27
CA ILE A 206 4.71 9.90 14.44
C ILE A 206 5.37 8.53 14.30
N ASP A 207 5.84 7.98 15.43
CA ASP A 207 6.41 6.64 15.47
C ASP A 207 5.33 5.54 15.57
N ALA A 208 5.74 4.30 15.33
CA ALA A 208 4.84 3.14 15.39
C ALA A 208 4.19 2.93 16.76
N VAL A 209 4.90 3.27 17.85
CA VAL A 209 4.39 3.11 19.23
C VAL A 209 3.24 4.08 19.48
N THR A 210 3.41 5.33 19.07
CA THR A 210 2.38 6.36 19.16
C THR A 210 1.22 6.03 18.25
N ALA A 211 1.48 5.62 17.00
CA ALA A 211 0.47 5.24 16.02
C ALA A 211 -0.43 4.10 16.54
N ASP A 212 0.15 3.07 17.16
CA ASP A 212 -0.59 1.96 17.78
C ASP A 212 -1.46 2.48 18.94
N ARG A 213 -0.84 3.21 19.88
CA ARG A 213 -1.52 3.76 21.07
C ARG A 213 -2.75 4.61 20.75
N ILE A 214 -2.70 5.38 19.65
CA ILE A 214 -3.80 6.29 19.29
C ILE A 214 -4.81 5.68 18.32
N GLY A 215 -4.52 4.52 17.72
CA GLY A 215 -5.40 3.82 16.78
C GLY A 215 -5.18 4.14 15.30
N TRP A 216 -4.06 4.79 14.93
CA TRP A 216 -3.73 5.05 13.51
C TRP A 216 -3.34 3.75 12.79
N ILE A 217 -2.67 2.83 13.49
CA ILE A 217 -2.40 1.46 13.02
C ILE A 217 -3.03 0.44 13.97
N ASN A 218 -3.22 -0.80 13.50
CA ASN A 218 -3.85 -1.85 14.30
C ASN A 218 -2.93 -2.39 15.40
N ARG A 219 -1.60 -2.46 15.15
CA ARG A 219 -0.61 -2.91 16.14
C ARG A 219 0.83 -2.62 15.70
N ALA A 220 1.70 -2.31 16.67
CA ALA A 220 3.15 -2.28 16.51
C ALA A 220 3.83 -3.49 17.18
N PHE A 221 4.85 -4.05 16.54
CA PHE A 221 5.61 -5.22 17.02
C PHE A 221 7.07 -4.86 17.32
N ASP A 222 7.66 -5.48 18.35
CA ASP A 222 9.04 -5.16 18.76
C ASP A 222 10.06 -5.53 17.68
N THR A 223 9.81 -6.61 16.94
CA THR A 223 10.70 -7.06 15.86
C THR A 223 9.99 -7.27 14.52
N SER A 224 10.74 -7.10 13.43
CA SER A 224 10.31 -7.46 12.07
C SER A 224 9.82 -8.92 12.00
N ARG A 225 10.54 -9.84 12.64
CA ARG A 225 10.18 -11.27 12.66
C ARG A 225 8.81 -11.51 13.27
N GLU A 226 8.50 -10.88 14.41
CA GLU A 226 7.20 -11.03 15.06
C GLU A 226 6.08 -10.42 14.23
N LEU A 227 6.32 -9.24 13.63
CA LEU A 227 5.39 -8.62 12.69
C LEU A 227 5.04 -9.56 11.53
N HIS A 228 6.07 -10.07 10.82
CA HIS A 228 5.88 -10.97 9.68
C HIS A 228 5.22 -12.28 10.09
N SER A 229 5.62 -12.88 11.21
CA SER A 229 5.00 -14.10 11.72
C SER A 229 3.51 -13.90 12.06
N TYR A 230 3.16 -12.76 12.65
CA TYR A 230 1.76 -12.44 12.97
C TYR A 230 0.93 -12.25 11.70
N VAL A 231 1.43 -11.45 10.75
CA VAL A 231 0.73 -11.15 9.50
C VAL A 231 0.57 -12.41 8.64
N GLN A 232 1.59 -13.25 8.56
CA GLN A 232 1.50 -14.54 7.86
C GLN A 232 0.43 -15.45 8.48
N GLY A 233 0.39 -15.56 9.81
CA GLY A 233 -0.65 -16.34 10.50
C GLY A 233 -2.06 -15.80 10.27
N LEU A 234 -2.23 -14.47 10.32
CA LEU A 234 -3.50 -13.81 10.06
C LEU A 234 -3.96 -13.98 8.61
N ALA A 235 -3.07 -13.72 7.65
CA ALA A 235 -3.35 -13.87 6.22
C ALA A 235 -3.69 -15.33 5.87
N ALA A 236 -2.93 -16.30 6.38
CA ALA A 236 -3.20 -17.72 6.19
C ALA A 236 -4.57 -18.12 6.76
N ARG A 237 -4.95 -17.58 7.93
CA ARG A 237 -6.28 -17.82 8.52
C ARG A 237 -7.39 -17.27 7.62
N ILE A 238 -7.28 -16.02 7.17
CA ILE A 238 -8.32 -15.38 6.33
C ILE A 238 -8.42 -16.11 4.98
N ALA A 239 -7.30 -16.58 4.42
CA ALA A 239 -7.28 -17.29 3.15
C ALA A 239 -8.06 -18.63 3.15
N LEU A 240 -8.38 -19.18 4.32
CA LEU A 240 -9.24 -20.37 4.45
C LEU A 240 -10.74 -20.06 4.25
N PHE A 241 -11.13 -18.79 4.26
CA PHE A 241 -12.54 -18.41 4.24
C PHE A 241 -13.09 -18.29 2.82
N PRO A 242 -14.40 -18.53 2.62
CA PRO A 242 -15.06 -18.25 1.34
C PRO A 242 -14.91 -16.77 0.94
N ALA A 243 -14.51 -16.51 -0.31
CA ALA A 243 -14.28 -15.15 -0.83
C ALA A 243 -15.48 -14.23 -0.62
N ALA A 244 -16.70 -14.74 -0.85
CA ALA A 244 -17.93 -13.98 -0.67
C ALA A 244 -18.13 -13.49 0.78
N GLY A 245 -17.68 -14.28 1.77
CA GLY A 245 -17.75 -13.88 3.18
C GLY A 245 -16.79 -12.75 3.51
N ILE A 246 -15.57 -12.78 2.96
CA ILE A 246 -14.57 -11.72 3.10
C ILE A 246 -15.10 -10.42 2.46
N ALA A 247 -15.50 -10.49 1.18
CA ALA A 247 -15.98 -9.35 0.43
C ALA A 247 -17.25 -8.73 1.06
N GLY A 248 -18.23 -9.56 1.44
CA GLY A 248 -19.47 -9.08 2.08
C GLY A 248 -19.23 -8.45 3.45
N THR A 249 -18.31 -9.01 4.26
CA THR A 249 -17.93 -8.41 5.54
C THR A 249 -17.26 -7.06 5.33
N LYS A 250 -16.32 -6.97 4.37
CA LYS A 250 -15.65 -5.71 4.01
C LYS A 250 -16.65 -4.65 3.52
N GLN A 251 -17.62 -5.03 2.70
CA GLN A 251 -18.68 -4.11 2.26
C GLN A 251 -19.48 -3.56 3.43
N GLY A 252 -19.87 -4.41 4.39
CA GLY A 252 -20.60 -3.98 5.58
C GLY A 252 -19.79 -3.04 6.47
N ILE A 253 -18.49 -3.30 6.67
CA ILE A 253 -17.58 -2.42 7.41
C ILE A 253 -17.44 -1.08 6.68
N ASN A 254 -17.12 -1.10 5.38
CA ASN A 254 -16.95 0.10 4.57
C ASN A 254 -18.21 0.98 4.54
N ALA A 255 -19.40 0.37 4.53
CA ALA A 255 -20.66 1.11 4.61
C ALA A 255 -20.82 1.89 5.92
N ALA A 256 -20.17 1.45 7.00
CA ALA A 256 -20.24 2.09 8.31
C ALA A 256 -19.09 3.06 8.59
N SER A 257 -17.89 2.80 8.06
CA SER A 257 -16.68 3.52 8.47
C SER A 257 -16.01 4.35 7.36
N ARG A 258 -16.27 4.05 6.09
CA ARG A 258 -15.54 4.68 4.98
C ARG A 258 -16.11 6.07 4.66
N PRO A 259 -15.27 7.10 4.46
CA PRO A 259 -15.72 8.38 3.95
C PRO A 259 -16.45 8.18 2.60
N PRO A 260 -17.60 8.85 2.39
CA PRO A 260 -18.29 8.78 1.12
C PRO A 260 -17.43 9.34 -0.05
N LEU A 261 -17.57 8.75 -1.25
CA LEU A 261 -16.66 8.99 -2.40
C LEU A 261 -16.69 10.45 -2.86
N GLU A 262 -17.89 10.99 -2.94
CA GLU A 262 -18.17 12.36 -3.36
C GLU A 262 -17.45 13.43 -2.52
N VAL A 263 -17.25 13.22 -1.22
CA VAL A 263 -16.54 14.07 -0.29
C VAL A 263 -15.04 13.94 -0.52
N ILE A 264 -14.55 12.72 -0.80
CA ILE A 264 -13.16 12.51 -1.20
C ILE A 264 -12.88 13.23 -2.53
N ILE A 265 -13.76 13.11 -3.53
CA ILE A 265 -13.65 13.82 -4.82
C ILE A 265 -13.61 15.33 -4.60
N GLN A 266 -14.50 15.88 -3.76
CA GLN A 266 -14.51 17.31 -3.43
C GLN A 266 -13.20 17.79 -2.77
N ASP A 267 -12.61 16.97 -1.89
CA ASP A 267 -11.37 17.35 -1.23
C ASP A 267 -10.19 17.32 -2.20
N ALA A 268 -10.18 16.35 -3.12
CA ALA A 268 -9.18 16.27 -4.16
C ALA A 268 -9.26 17.41 -5.19
N GLN A 269 -10.47 17.89 -5.49
CA GLN A 269 -10.69 19.09 -6.32
C GLN A 269 -9.98 20.31 -5.73
N LYS A 270 -10.10 20.53 -4.42
CA LYS A 270 -9.42 21.64 -3.72
C LYS A 270 -7.90 21.51 -3.78
N VAL A 271 -7.38 20.28 -3.67
CA VAL A 271 -5.94 20.02 -3.82
C VAL A 271 -5.46 20.50 -5.19
N ILE A 272 -6.17 20.18 -6.26
CA ILE A 272 -5.77 20.53 -7.62
C ILE A 272 -5.83 22.04 -7.85
N GLU A 273 -6.91 22.68 -7.41
CA GLU A 273 -7.06 24.14 -7.44
C GLU A 273 -5.91 24.85 -6.71
N THR A 274 -5.47 24.27 -5.59
CA THR A 274 -4.45 24.86 -4.73
C THR A 274 -3.03 24.58 -5.24
N LEU A 275 -2.71 23.33 -5.60
CA LEU A 275 -1.35 22.90 -5.93
C LEU A 275 -0.87 23.39 -7.29
N GLY A 276 -1.75 23.47 -8.30
CA GLY A 276 -1.37 23.90 -9.65
C GLY A 276 -1.15 25.41 -9.81
N ALA A 277 -1.82 26.23 -9.00
CA ALA A 277 -1.90 27.68 -9.21
C ALA A 277 -1.25 28.53 -8.10
N SER A 278 -0.92 27.95 -6.94
CA SER A 278 -0.45 28.73 -5.79
C SER A 278 1.05 29.02 -5.83
N PRO A 279 1.48 30.30 -5.85
CA PRO A 279 2.89 30.66 -5.71
C PRO A 279 3.52 30.18 -4.39
N ALA A 280 2.71 30.05 -3.33
CA ALA A 280 3.18 29.58 -2.03
C ALA A 280 3.55 28.08 -2.08
N VAL A 281 2.69 27.26 -2.71
CA VAL A 281 2.97 25.83 -2.93
C VAL A 281 4.25 25.69 -3.75
N GLN A 282 4.36 26.40 -4.88
CA GLN A 282 5.53 26.30 -5.75
C GLN A 282 6.82 26.75 -5.06
N ALA A 283 6.75 27.80 -4.23
CA ALA A 283 7.90 28.27 -3.45
C ALA A 283 8.35 27.22 -2.42
N PHE A 284 7.40 26.62 -1.71
CA PHE A 284 7.69 25.56 -0.74
C PHE A 284 8.24 24.30 -1.43
N SER A 285 7.63 23.84 -2.53
CA SER A 285 8.12 22.71 -3.32
C SER A 285 9.56 22.90 -3.78
N LYS A 286 9.95 24.10 -4.23
CA LYS A 286 11.34 24.40 -4.59
C LYS A 286 12.31 24.32 -3.40
N LYS A 287 11.92 24.85 -2.24
CA LYS A 287 12.72 24.74 -1.01
C LYS A 287 12.88 23.28 -0.57
N PHE A 288 11.79 22.52 -0.58
CA PHE A 288 11.80 21.10 -0.27
C PHE A 288 12.74 20.33 -1.21
N LEU A 289 12.59 20.51 -2.53
CA LEU A 289 13.44 19.86 -3.52
C LEU A 289 14.93 20.23 -3.37
N ALA A 290 15.23 21.47 -3.00
CA ALA A 290 16.60 21.86 -2.68
C ALA A 290 17.13 21.14 -1.43
N ALA A 291 16.35 21.05 -0.36
CA ALA A 291 16.73 20.42 0.89
C ALA A 291 16.84 18.88 0.81
N THR A 292 16.05 18.25 -0.06
CA THR A 292 16.08 16.79 -0.30
C THR A 292 17.03 16.37 -1.42
N HIS A 293 17.75 17.33 -2.01
CA HIS A 293 18.57 17.12 -3.21
C HIS A 293 17.80 16.40 -4.31
N ASN A 294 16.59 16.91 -4.61
CA ASN A 294 15.63 16.32 -5.54
C ASN A 294 15.16 14.92 -5.10
N GLN A 295 14.62 14.83 -3.87
CA GLN A 295 13.92 13.64 -3.35
C GLN A 295 14.82 12.40 -3.27
N THR A 296 16.03 12.60 -2.76
CA THR A 296 17.01 11.54 -2.55
C THR A 296 17.09 11.14 -1.08
N VAL A 297 17.64 9.96 -0.79
CA VAL A 297 17.85 9.52 0.59
C VAL A 297 18.83 10.48 1.27
N GLY A 298 18.33 11.28 2.19
CA GLY A 298 19.13 12.24 2.95
C GLY A 298 18.50 12.62 4.30
N PRO A 299 19.17 13.44 5.12
CA PRO A 299 18.68 13.80 6.45
C PRO A 299 17.27 14.39 6.46
N PHE A 300 16.91 15.16 5.43
CA PHE A 300 15.61 15.77 5.29
C PHE A 300 14.50 14.73 5.05
N GLU A 301 14.66 13.87 4.04
CA GLU A 301 13.69 12.78 3.78
C GLU A 301 13.60 11.79 4.94
N LEU A 302 14.70 11.55 5.66
CA LEU A 302 14.71 10.60 6.77
C LEU A 302 14.00 11.14 8.01
N ASN A 303 14.01 12.45 8.24
CA ASN A 303 13.53 13.09 9.47
C ASN A 303 12.65 14.32 9.16
N TYR A 304 11.79 14.19 8.15
CA TYR A 304 10.96 15.28 7.62
C TYR A 304 10.25 16.07 8.72
N GLY A 305 9.57 15.39 9.64
CA GLY A 305 8.79 16.07 10.70
C GLY A 305 9.65 16.97 11.60
N GLU A 306 10.89 16.58 11.87
CA GLU A 306 11.84 17.39 12.66
C GLU A 306 12.50 18.49 11.82
N LYS A 307 12.80 18.17 10.54
CA LYS A 307 13.55 19.04 9.63
C LYS A 307 12.70 20.12 8.96
N LEU A 308 11.37 19.97 9.00
CA LEU A 308 10.44 20.91 8.38
C LEU A 308 10.63 22.36 8.86
N VAL A 309 11.00 22.57 10.12
CA VAL A 309 11.23 23.91 10.70
C VAL A 309 12.47 24.63 10.14
N GLU A 310 13.30 23.93 9.35
CA GLU A 310 14.49 24.48 8.70
C GLU A 310 14.19 25.14 7.32
N LEU A 311 12.95 25.02 6.80
CA LEU A 311 12.50 25.56 5.49
C LEU A 311 11.82 26.93 5.57
#